data_AF-A0A151AJB1-F1
#
_entry.id   AF-A0A151AJB1-F1
#
_cell.length_a   1.000
_cell.length_b   1.000
_cell.length_c   1.000
_cell.angle_alpha   90.00
_cell.angle_beta   90.00
_cell.angle_gamma   90.00
#
_symmetry.space_group_name_H-M   'P 1'
#
loop_
_entity.id
_entity.type
_entity.pdbx_description
1 polymer ?
#
loop_
_entity_poly.entity_id
_entity_poly.type
_entity_poly.pdbx_seq_one_letter_code
_entity_poly.pdbx_strand_id
1 'polypeptide(L)' 'MSRDVPWGDEIVKHDFEVSNGTLEVPDKPGLGVEFDAEAAREHPGEPKDSHSLFDAEGALKRP' A
#
# COMPACT_ATOMS: atom_id res chain seq x y z
N MET A 1 3.50 0.14 9.93
CA MET A 1 2.91 -0.63 8.81
C MET A 1 2.19 0.35 7.90
N SER A 2 2.47 0.37 6.59
CA SER A 2 1.94 1.42 5.69
C SER A 2 0.48 1.22 5.26
N ARG A 3 -0.17 0.12 5.70
CA ARG A 3 -1.57 -0.22 5.37
C ARG A 3 -2.59 0.19 6.44
N ASP A 4 -2.16 0.62 7.63
CA ASP A 4 -3.07 1.11 8.70
C ASP A 4 -3.50 2.56 8.43
N VAL A 5 -4.21 2.76 7.32
CA VAL A 5 -4.86 4.04 7.00
C VAL A 5 -6.35 3.77 6.82
N PRO A 6 -7.24 4.56 7.45
CA PRO A 6 -8.68 4.30 7.41
C PRO A 6 -9.26 4.27 5.98
N TRP A 7 -8.64 5.01 5.06
CA TRP A 7 -9.03 5.13 3.66
C TRP A 7 -8.51 3.99 2.76
N GLY A 8 -7.67 3.09 3.28
CA GLY A 8 -7.03 2.04 2.47
C GLY A 8 -8.05 1.13 1.77
N ASP A 9 -9.13 0.79 2.50
CA ASP A 9 -10.22 -0.06 2.01
C ASP A 9 -11.17 0.70 1.06
N GLU A 10 -11.12 2.03 1.06
CA GLU A 10 -11.88 2.86 0.10
C GLU A 10 -11.21 2.86 -1.28
N ILE A 11 -9.88 2.75 -1.31
CA ILE A 11 -9.07 2.77 -2.55
C ILE A 11 -8.92 1.37 -3.15
N VAL A 12 -8.69 0.34 -2.33
CA VAL A 12 -8.45 -1.03 -2.81
C VAL A 12 -9.58 -1.93 -2.37
N LYS A 13 -10.43 -2.31 -3.34
CA LYS A 13 -11.51 -3.27 -3.10
C LYS A 13 -10.99 -4.67 -3.30
N HIS A 14 -11.11 -5.50 -2.28
CA HIS A 14 -10.63 -6.86 -2.30
C HIS A 14 -11.56 -7.80 -1.54
N ASP A 15 -11.60 -9.05 -1.99
CA ASP A 15 -12.41 -10.09 -1.36
C ASP A 15 -11.54 -11.06 -0.53
N PHE A 16 -10.22 -10.85 -0.46
CA PHE A 16 -9.35 -11.70 0.36
C PHE A 16 -9.52 -11.38 1.84
N GLU A 17 -9.52 -12.43 2.65
CA GLU A 17 -9.54 -12.36 4.11
C GLU A 17 -8.21 -12.86 4.67
N VAL A 18 -7.71 -12.18 5.71
CA VAL A 18 -6.56 -12.68 6.49
C VAL A 18 -7.09 -13.56 7.61
N SER A 19 -6.89 -14.87 7.48
CA SER A 19 -7.31 -15.86 8.47
C SER A 19 -6.09 -16.61 9.02
N ASN A 20 -5.98 -16.71 10.35
CA ASN A 20 -4.87 -17.37 11.04
C ASN A 20 -3.46 -16.90 10.62
N GLY A 21 -3.30 -15.61 10.30
CA GLY A 21 -2.03 -15.05 9.83
C GLY A 21 -1.65 -15.46 8.40
N THR A 22 -2.57 -16.09 7.69
CA THR A 22 -2.44 -16.45 6.28
C THR A 22 -3.41 -15.64 5.42
N LEU A 23 -3.03 -15.41 4.16
CA LEU A 23 -3.86 -14.75 3.18
C LEU A 23 -4.06 -15.73 2.02
N GLU A 24 -5.31 -16.04 1.72
CA GLU A 24 -5.65 -16.88 0.57
C GLU A 24 -5.46 -16.09 -0.72
N VAL A 25 -4.85 -16.73 -1.72
CA VAL A 25 -4.60 -16.11 -3.02
C VAL A 25 -5.94 -16.07 -3.78
N PRO A 26 -6.39 -14.90 -4.25
CA PRO A 26 -7.65 -14.81 -4.99
C PRO A 26 -7.58 -15.54 -6.34
N ASP A 27 -8.66 -16.22 -6.71
CA ASP A 27 -8.81 -16.86 -8.04
C ASP A 27 -9.21 -15.87 -9.15
N LYS A 28 -9.55 -14.62 -8.79
CA LYS A 28 -9.93 -13.59 -9.76
C LYS A 28 -8.75 -13.21 -10.67
N PRO A 29 -8.99 -12.89 -11.95
CA PRO A 29 -7.94 -12.49 -12.88
C PRO A 29 -7.09 -11.30 -12.39
N GLY A 30 -5.82 -11.28 -12.79
CA GLY A 30 -4.89 -10.20 -12.43
C GLY A 30 -4.38 -10.32 -10.99
N LEU A 31 -4.42 -9.21 -10.24
CA LEU A 31 -4.03 -9.18 -8.82
C LEU A 31 -5.17 -9.57 -7.87
N GLY A 32 -6.36 -9.86 -8.40
CA GLY A 32 -7.53 -10.21 -7.61
C GLY A 32 -8.12 -9.07 -6.78
N VAL A 33 -7.74 -7.82 -7.08
CA VAL A 33 -8.21 -6.59 -6.43
C VAL A 33 -8.64 -5.57 -7.46
N GLU A 34 -9.49 -4.64 -7.05
CA GLU A 34 -9.90 -3.49 -7.84
C GLU A 34 -9.38 -2.20 -7.20
N PHE A 35 -8.93 -1.27 -8.05
CA PHE A 35 -8.37 0.01 -7.62
C PHE A 35 -9.30 1.17 -8.00
N ASP A 36 -9.69 1.96 -7.01
CA ASP A 36 -10.48 3.18 -7.19
C ASP A 36 -9.57 4.40 -7.33
N ALA A 37 -9.38 4.81 -8.59
CA ALA A 37 -8.49 5.92 -8.92
C ALA A 37 -9.01 7.29 -8.47
N GLU A 38 -10.33 7.45 -8.32
CA GLU A 38 -10.91 8.71 -7.85
C GLU A 38 -10.71 8.85 -6.34
N ALA A 39 -11.00 7.80 -5.56
CA ALA A 39 -10.71 7.79 -4.12
C ALA A 39 -9.22 7.99 -3.84
N ALA A 40 -8.34 7.42 -4.65
CA ALA A 40 -6.89 7.60 -4.48
C ALA A 40 -6.41 9.04 -4.68
N ARG A 41 -7.11 9.83 -5.51
CA ARG A 41 -6.74 11.24 -5.71
C ARG A 41 -7.04 12.11 -4.50
N GLU A 42 -7.97 11.71 -3.65
CA GLU A 42 -8.30 12.42 -2.40
C GLU A 42 -7.24 12.21 -1.31
N HIS A 43 -6.34 11.23 -1.49
CA HIS A 43 -5.29 10.87 -0.54
C HIS A 43 -3.89 10.93 -1.18
N PRO A 44 -3.38 12.13 -1.51
CA PRO A 44 -2.05 12.28 -2.11
C PRO A 44 -0.95 11.74 -1.19
N GLY A 45 -0.01 11.02 -1.78
CA GLY A 45 1.10 10.42 -1.04
C GLY A 45 2.04 11.45 -0.43
N GLU A 46 2.32 11.32 0.87
CA GLU A 46 3.35 12.11 1.55
C GLU A 46 4.72 11.43 1.44
N PRO A 47 5.79 12.14 1.04
CA PRO A 47 7.13 11.60 1.02
C PRO A 47 7.58 11.24 2.44
N LYS A 48 7.60 9.95 2.76
CA LYS A 48 8.25 9.45 3.99
C LYS A 48 9.74 9.24 3.74
N ASP A 49 10.54 9.59 4.75
CA ASP A 49 11.99 9.44 4.73
C ASP A 49 12.43 7.98 4.41
N SER A 50 11.67 6.98 4.87
CA SER A 50 11.90 5.56 4.58
C SER A 50 11.77 5.17 3.10
N HIS A 51 11.22 6.01 2.23
CA HIS A 51 11.11 5.74 0.80
C HIS A 51 12.39 6.09 0.03
N SER A 52 13.38 6.69 0.69
CA SER A 52 14.70 6.96 0.12
C SER A 52 15.78 6.22 0.89
N LEU A 53 16.60 5.46 0.18
CA LEU A 53 17.86 4.91 0.70
C LEU A 53 18.94 6.00 0.85
N PHE A 54 18.67 7.21 0.37
CA PHE A 54 19.60 8.32 0.40
C PHE A 54 19.13 9.41 1.36
N ASP A 55 20.07 9.98 2.11
CA ASP A 55 19.83 11.17 2.92
C ASP A 55 19.58 12.41 2.05
N ALA A 56 19.30 13.55 2.69
CA ALA A 56 19.02 14.82 2.01
C ALA A 56 20.21 15.32 1.18
N GLU A 57 21.41 14.83 1.44
CA GLU A 57 22.66 15.18 0.75
C GLU A 57 23.00 14.18 -0.38
N GLY A 58 22.20 13.13 -0.54
CA GLY A 58 22.33 12.12 -1.59
C GLY A 58 23.27 10.97 -1.26
N ALA A 59 23.74 10.84 -0.01
CA ALA A 59 24.54 9.71 0.42
C ALA A 59 23.65 8.56 0.92
N LEU A 60 24.13 7.32 0.79
CA LEU A 60 23.42 6.14 1.32
C LEU A 60 23.25 6.26 2.84
N LYS A 61 22.01 6.14 3.30
CA LYS A 61 21.66 6.07 4.72
C LYS A 61 22.41 4.89 5.34
N ARG A 62 23.26 5.19 6.31
CA ARG A 62 24.02 4.17 7.05
C ARG A 62 23.05 3.38 7.95
N PRO A 63 23.25 2.05 8.09
CA PRO A 63 22.39 1.21 8.91
C PRO A 63 22.41 1.60 10.39
#